data_AF-A0A5E4MLH1-F1
#
_entry.id   AF-A0A5E4MLH1-F1
#
_cell.length_a   1.000
_cell.length_b   1.000
_cell.length_c   1.000
_cell.angle_alpha   90.00
_cell.angle_beta   90.00
_cell.angle_gamma   90.00
#
_symmetry.space_group_name_H-M   'P 1'
#
loop_
_entity.id
_entity.type
_entity.pdbx_description
1 polymer ?
#
loop_
_entity_poly.entity_id
_entity_poly.type
_entity_poly.pdbx_seq_one_letter_code
_entity_poly.pdbx_strand_id
1 'polypeptide(L)'
;MQIKDNFKKIKILSSQWENTPMYVREKTTKLIMLGDRLTYFKTNRYKEIDNASSKIHQLLKEDLLLFHNVPLVDPNQEYDYIDEMDVEIEEEVEEESVQFSIDKTTTLNDLVKLNLHEYEDDVKNIVDMAVKEMAMDKSLKEFNETWNAMQFEYQPHSRTKVNLLKVRDEIIETLEDNQVQLQNMMNSKFIGHMYNEVSSWQAKLNTADRVINLWVEVQRTWAYLEAIFIGSDDIRTQLPEDTRRFENLDREFKAQLVDIKANPNVVKGTSKPGLYNKLINIQEELSKCEKVLAEYLETKRLTYPRFYFVSSSDLLDILASGNNPEAVC
;
A
#
# COMPACT_ATOMS: atom_id res chain seq x y z
N MET A 1 7.35 32.95 7.32
CA MET A 1 7.52 34.42 7.10
C MET A 1 6.21 35.16 6.80
N GLN A 2 5.43 34.79 5.76
CA GLN A 2 4.17 35.48 5.40
C GLN A 2 3.08 35.34 6.49
N ILE A 3 2.93 34.15 7.08
CA ILE A 3 1.95 33.86 8.15
C ILE A 3 2.25 34.70 9.40
N LYS A 4 3.52 34.81 9.79
CA LYS A 4 3.97 35.65 10.91
C LYS A 4 3.64 37.13 10.72
N ASP A 5 3.72 37.62 9.47
CA ASP A 5 3.31 38.99 9.13
C ASP A 5 1.79 39.16 9.08
N ASN A 6 1.05 38.15 8.61
CA ASN A 6 -0.41 38.16 8.64
C ASN A 6 -0.95 38.16 10.08
N PHE A 7 -0.37 37.36 10.98
CA PHE A 7 -0.72 37.37 12.39
C PHE A 7 -0.45 38.72 13.06
N LYS A 8 0.70 39.36 12.78
CA LYS A 8 0.98 40.73 13.26
C LYS A 8 -0.09 41.72 12.78
N LYS A 9 -0.51 41.63 11.51
CA LYS A 9 -1.58 42.48 10.96
C LYS A 9 -2.92 42.21 11.66
N ILE A 10 -3.28 40.94 11.90
CA ILE A 10 -4.51 40.57 12.61
C ILE A 10 -4.51 41.14 14.04
N LYS A 11 -3.40 40.99 14.79
CA LYS A 11 -3.25 41.54 16.15
C LYS A 11 -3.31 43.07 16.18
N ILE A 12 -2.73 43.74 15.18
CA ILE A 12 -2.82 45.20 15.03
C ILE A 12 -4.27 45.61 14.73
N LEU A 13 -4.99 44.88 13.86
CA LEU A 13 -6.38 45.19 13.52
C LEU A 13 -7.34 44.91 14.68
N SER A 14 -7.12 43.85 15.47
CA SER A 14 -7.98 43.51 16.63
C SER A 14 -7.77 44.49 17.80
N SER A 15 -6.51 44.85 18.08
CA SER A 15 -6.16 45.76 19.18
C SER A 15 -6.72 47.19 19.04
N GLN A 16 -7.08 47.60 17.81
CA GLN A 16 -7.76 48.88 17.54
C GLN A 16 -9.18 48.96 18.14
N TRP A 17 -9.78 47.83 18.48
CA TRP A 17 -11.15 47.77 19.00
C TRP A 17 -11.24 47.23 20.42
N GLU A 18 -10.27 46.41 20.83
CA GLU A 18 -10.20 45.85 22.19
C GLU A 18 -10.11 46.94 23.27
N ASN A 19 -9.42 48.05 23.00
CA ASN A 19 -9.09 49.07 24.01
C ASN A 19 -9.91 50.35 23.94
N THR A 20 -10.89 50.45 23.02
CA THR A 20 -11.63 51.71 22.79
C THR A 20 -13.13 51.52 23.06
N PRO A 21 -13.69 52.17 24.10
CA PRO A 21 -15.08 51.96 24.49
C PRO A 21 -16.06 52.43 23.40
N MET A 22 -17.13 51.64 23.20
CA MET A 22 -18.19 51.91 22.22
C MET A 22 -18.99 53.20 22.54
N TYR A 23 -18.86 53.71 23.77
CA TYR A 23 -19.48 54.93 24.24
C TYR A 23 -18.41 55.97 24.60
N VAL A 24 -18.43 57.10 23.90
CA VAL A 24 -17.54 58.23 24.19
C VAL A 24 -18.30 59.22 25.07
N ARG A 25 -17.73 59.56 26.23
CA ARG A 25 -18.25 60.62 27.10
C ARG A 25 -17.92 61.98 26.50
N GLU A 26 -18.86 62.92 26.59
CA GLU A 26 -18.60 64.30 26.17
C GLU A 26 -17.45 64.91 26.99
N LYS A 27 -16.49 65.57 26.34
CA LYS A 27 -15.28 66.09 27.00
C LYS A 27 -15.59 67.15 28.08
N THR A 28 -16.68 67.88 27.91
CA THR A 28 -17.11 68.98 28.80
C THR A 28 -18.05 68.51 29.90
N THR A 29 -19.07 67.73 29.58
CA THR A 29 -20.11 67.33 30.54
C THR A 29 -19.82 65.99 31.22
N LYS A 30 -18.88 65.20 30.68
CA LYS A 30 -18.60 63.81 31.07
C LYS A 30 -19.83 62.88 31.00
N LEU A 31 -20.90 63.31 30.36
CA LEU A 31 -22.11 62.52 30.14
C LEU A 31 -21.96 61.61 28.93
N ILE A 32 -22.72 60.52 28.92
CA ILE A 32 -22.81 59.62 27.77
C ILE A 32 -23.60 60.34 26.67
N MET A 33 -23.00 60.47 25.49
CA MET A 33 -23.65 61.10 24.34
C MET A 33 -24.87 60.28 23.90
N LEU A 34 -26.02 60.92 23.70
CA LEU A 34 -27.27 60.32 23.23
C LEU A 34 -27.84 61.12 22.04
N GLY A 35 -28.72 60.50 21.23
CA GLY A 35 -29.34 61.13 20.06
C GLY A 35 -28.51 61.06 18.77
N ASP A 36 -28.78 61.92 17.78
CA ASP A 36 -28.25 61.80 16.40
C ASP A 36 -26.73 61.80 16.27
N ARG A 37 -26.02 62.47 17.20
CA ARG A 37 -24.56 62.42 17.27
C ARG A 37 -24.05 61.03 17.63
N LEU A 38 -24.74 60.32 18.54
CA LEU A 38 -24.42 58.93 18.87
C LEU A 38 -24.63 58.02 17.66
N THR A 39 -25.66 58.28 16.85
CA THR A 39 -25.97 57.52 15.64
C THR A 39 -24.87 57.63 14.58
N TYR A 40 -24.32 58.83 14.35
CA TYR A 40 -23.21 59.05 13.43
C TYR A 40 -21.92 58.33 13.87
N PHE A 41 -21.51 58.49 15.13
CA PHE A 41 -20.32 57.82 15.67
C PHE A 41 -20.48 56.30 15.73
N LYS A 42 -21.67 55.79 16.10
CA LYS A 42 -21.99 54.36 15.98
C LYS A 42 -21.84 53.89 14.54
N THR A 43 -22.44 54.58 13.57
CA THR A 43 -22.41 54.16 12.16
C THR A 43 -20.98 54.12 11.60
N ASN A 44 -20.15 55.11 11.91
CA ASN A 44 -18.74 55.08 11.49
C ASN A 44 -17.95 53.98 12.21
N ARG A 45 -18.20 53.77 13.51
CA ARG A 45 -17.51 52.73 14.28
C ARG A 45 -17.91 51.32 13.84
N TYR A 46 -19.18 51.08 13.53
CA TYR A 46 -19.65 49.83 12.96
C TYR A 46 -19.01 49.59 11.58
N LYS A 47 -18.89 50.63 10.74
CA LYS A 47 -18.16 50.51 9.46
C LYS A 47 -16.67 50.21 9.65
N GLU A 48 -16.02 50.79 10.64
CA GLU A 48 -14.62 50.46 10.97
C GLU A 48 -14.49 48.99 11.39
N ILE A 49 -15.37 48.52 12.28
CA ILE A 49 -15.40 47.14 12.76
C ILE A 49 -15.68 46.15 11.62
N ASP A 50 -16.64 46.47 10.77
CA ASP A 50 -16.99 45.64 9.61
C ASP A 50 -15.84 45.57 8.59
N ASN A 51 -15.16 46.69 8.35
CA ASN A 51 -14.02 46.75 7.44
C ASN A 51 -12.83 45.94 7.92
N ALA A 52 -12.42 46.02 9.20
CA ALA A 52 -11.31 45.18 9.64
C ALA A 52 -11.73 43.73 9.93
N SER A 53 -13.00 43.43 10.16
CA SER A 53 -13.49 42.05 10.23
C SER A 53 -13.34 41.40 8.85
N SER A 54 -13.74 42.13 7.80
CA SER A 54 -13.51 41.73 6.41
C SER A 54 -12.01 41.54 6.10
N LYS A 55 -11.16 42.43 6.60
CA LYS A 55 -9.69 42.37 6.41
C LYS A 55 -9.06 41.18 7.15
N ILE A 56 -9.47 40.93 8.40
CA ILE A 56 -9.03 39.77 9.19
C ILE A 56 -9.49 38.48 8.54
N HIS A 57 -10.74 38.42 8.07
CA HIS A 57 -11.27 37.26 7.35
C HIS A 57 -10.48 36.99 6.06
N GLN A 58 -10.08 38.03 5.31
CA GLN A 58 -9.24 37.88 4.14
C GLN A 58 -7.85 37.33 4.50
N LEU A 59 -7.19 37.87 5.53
CA LEU A 59 -5.88 37.40 5.99
C LEU A 59 -5.94 35.94 6.47
N LEU A 60 -6.99 35.59 7.22
CA LEU A 60 -7.22 34.21 7.65
C LEU A 60 -7.45 33.28 6.46
N LYS A 61 -8.15 33.73 5.41
CA LYS A 61 -8.35 32.94 4.18
C LYS A 61 -7.05 32.75 3.39
N GLU A 62 -6.19 33.77 3.35
CA GLU A 62 -4.84 33.68 2.77
C GLU A 62 -3.97 32.69 3.56
N ASP A 63 -4.01 32.74 4.90
CA ASP A 63 -3.31 31.78 5.76
C ASP A 63 -3.88 30.36 5.58
N LEU A 64 -5.20 30.21 5.51
CA LEU A 64 -5.86 28.91 5.32
C LEU A 64 -5.54 28.29 3.95
N LEU A 65 -5.31 29.11 2.91
CA LEU A 65 -4.80 28.64 1.62
C LEU A 65 -3.32 28.22 1.69
N LEU A 66 -2.51 28.89 2.52
CA LEU A 66 -1.13 28.46 2.79
C LEU A 66 -1.09 27.13 3.57
N PHE A 67 -2.11 26.85 4.39
CA PHE A 67 -2.29 25.61 5.14
C PHE A 67 -3.00 24.48 4.37
N HIS A 68 -3.38 24.67 3.10
CA HIS A 68 -4.25 23.76 2.33
C HIS A 68 -3.59 22.43 1.90
N ASN A 69 -2.77 21.85 2.76
CA ASN A 69 -2.39 20.44 2.72
C ASN A 69 -2.92 19.63 3.92
N VAL A 70 -3.60 20.23 4.92
CA VAL A 70 -4.14 19.49 6.08
C VAL A 70 -5.67 19.54 6.12
N PRO A 71 -6.38 18.40 6.01
CA PRO A 71 -7.78 18.37 6.39
C PRO A 71 -7.93 18.38 7.92
N LEU A 72 -8.89 19.16 8.42
CA LEU A 72 -9.27 19.15 9.83
C LEU A 72 -9.94 17.81 10.16
N VAL A 73 -9.28 17.00 10.98
CA VAL A 73 -9.81 15.70 11.46
C VAL A 73 -10.97 15.95 12.43
N ASP A 74 -12.01 15.10 12.35
CA ASP A 74 -13.16 15.15 13.27
C ASP A 74 -12.72 14.66 14.67
N PRO A 75 -12.85 15.47 15.73
CA PRO A 75 -12.47 15.09 17.09
C PRO A 75 -13.31 13.94 17.68
N ASN A 76 -14.35 13.47 17.00
CA ASN A 76 -15.14 12.30 17.42
C ASN A 76 -14.73 11.00 16.72
N GLN A 77 -13.64 11.01 15.93
CA GLN A 77 -13.12 9.79 15.32
C GLN A 77 -12.24 9.07 16.33
N GLU A 78 -12.77 8.01 16.93
CA GLU A 78 -12.11 7.18 17.94
C GLU A 78 -10.96 6.41 17.28
N TYR A 79 -9.72 6.76 17.61
CA TYR A 79 -8.51 6.02 17.23
C TYR A 79 -8.13 5.10 18.38
N ASP A 80 -8.02 3.80 18.09
CA ASP A 80 -7.64 2.76 19.04
C ASP A 80 -6.11 2.83 19.26
N TYR A 81 -5.68 3.70 20.17
CA TYR A 81 -4.29 3.77 20.61
C TYR A 81 -4.01 2.58 21.53
N ILE A 82 -3.31 1.57 21.01
CA ILE A 82 -2.82 0.46 21.82
C ILE A 82 -1.59 0.94 22.60
N ASP A 83 -1.72 0.96 23.92
CA ASP A 83 -0.66 1.08 24.90
C ASP A 83 0.40 -0.02 24.67
N GLU A 84 1.55 0.32 24.09
CA GLU A 84 2.80 -0.44 24.24
C GLU A 84 3.98 0.35 23.66
N MET A 85 4.53 1.29 24.43
CA MET A 85 5.93 1.76 24.31
C MET A 85 6.37 2.55 25.54
N ASP A 86 6.50 1.86 26.68
CA ASP A 86 7.30 2.33 27.82
C ASP A 86 8.69 1.69 27.75
N VAL A 87 9.66 2.31 27.07
CA VAL A 87 11.10 2.12 27.36
C VAL A 87 11.89 3.39 27.00
N GLU A 88 12.30 4.11 28.05
CA GLU A 88 13.51 4.93 28.22
C GLU A 88 13.83 6.04 27.19
N ILE A 89 13.34 7.26 27.47
CA ILE A 89 14.17 8.48 27.44
C ILE A 89 13.74 9.36 28.63
N GLU A 90 14.38 9.18 29.79
CA GLU A 90 14.37 10.18 30.87
C GLU A 90 15.43 11.25 30.54
N GLU A 91 15.03 12.29 29.82
CA GLU A 91 15.65 13.62 29.96
C GLU A 91 14.53 14.59 30.34
N GLU A 92 14.64 15.15 31.55
CA GLU A 92 13.73 16.15 32.11
C GLU A 92 13.59 17.35 31.16
N VAL A 93 12.46 17.42 30.48
CA VAL A 93 11.85 18.69 30.09
C VAL A 93 10.50 18.72 30.78
N GLU A 94 10.38 19.53 31.84
CA GLU A 94 9.06 19.97 32.34
C GLU A 94 8.42 20.83 31.23
N GLU A 95 7.93 20.19 30.17
CA GLU A 95 6.96 20.80 29.29
C GLU A 95 5.63 20.74 30.02
N GLU A 96 5.14 21.89 30.47
CA GLU A 96 3.74 22.06 30.84
C GLU A 96 2.90 21.55 29.66
N SER A 97 2.41 20.31 29.75
CA SER A 97 1.53 19.73 28.76
C SER A 97 0.22 20.50 28.81
N VAL A 98 0.12 21.55 27.99
CA VAL A 98 -1.12 22.28 27.80
C VAL A 98 -2.09 21.32 27.13
N GLN A 99 -2.99 20.72 27.91
CA GLN A 99 -4.06 19.87 27.42
C GLN A 99 -5.04 20.74 26.63
N PHE A 100 -4.78 20.89 25.34
CA PHE A 100 -5.57 21.70 24.42
C PHE A 100 -6.54 20.79 23.66
N SER A 101 -7.84 20.91 23.96
CA SER A 101 -8.92 20.21 23.26
C SER A 101 -9.64 21.21 22.35
N ILE A 102 -9.65 20.93 21.04
CA ILE A 102 -10.42 21.72 20.06
C ILE A 102 -11.85 21.18 20.05
N ASP A 103 -12.77 21.98 20.55
CA ASP A 103 -14.21 21.69 20.55
C ASP A 103 -15.00 22.80 19.83
N LYS A 104 -16.32 22.65 19.73
CA LYS A 104 -17.21 23.67 19.12
C LYS A 104 -17.24 25.00 19.88
N THR A 105 -16.67 25.07 21.09
CA THR A 105 -16.62 26.27 21.92
C THR A 105 -15.28 27.02 21.82
N THR A 106 -14.29 26.43 21.16
CA THR A 106 -12.96 27.00 20.96
C THR A 106 -13.04 28.30 20.16
N THR A 107 -12.61 29.40 20.77
CA THR A 107 -12.65 30.72 20.13
C THR A 107 -11.32 31.07 19.46
N LEU A 108 -11.34 31.97 18.47
CA LEU A 108 -10.12 32.48 17.82
C LEU A 108 -9.13 33.06 18.85
N ASN A 109 -9.64 33.65 19.93
CA ASN A 109 -8.80 34.18 21.01
C ASN A 109 -8.01 33.07 21.71
N ASP A 110 -8.58 31.88 21.86
CA ASP A 110 -7.90 30.75 22.50
C ASP A 110 -6.78 30.21 21.63
N LEU A 111 -6.97 30.19 20.30
CA LEU A 111 -5.91 29.88 19.33
C LEU A 111 -4.81 30.94 19.28
N VAL A 112 -5.15 32.23 19.43
CA VAL A 112 -4.18 33.35 19.46
C VAL A 112 -3.30 33.30 20.71
N LYS A 113 -3.84 32.84 21.85
CA LYS A 113 -3.08 32.69 23.11
C LYS A 113 -2.01 31.60 23.04
N LEU A 114 -2.15 30.61 22.16
CA LEU A 114 -1.17 29.54 21.98
C LEU A 114 0.15 30.02 21.37
N ASN A 115 0.22 31.27 20.86
CA ASN A 115 1.42 31.85 20.27
C ASN A 115 2.14 30.96 19.24
N LEU A 116 1.42 30.12 18.50
CA LEU A 116 1.97 29.13 17.55
C LEU A 116 2.94 29.72 16.50
N HIS A 117 2.85 31.02 16.24
CA HIS A 117 3.76 31.77 15.37
C HIS A 117 5.19 31.93 15.91
N GLU A 118 5.42 31.67 17.20
CA GLU A 118 6.76 31.60 17.81
C GLU A 118 7.44 30.26 17.53
N TYR A 119 6.66 29.22 17.27
CA TYR A 119 7.09 27.84 16.97
C TYR A 119 6.77 27.43 15.52
N GLU A 120 6.89 28.38 14.57
CA GLU A 120 6.48 28.20 13.17
C GLU A 120 7.07 26.92 12.53
N ASP A 121 8.34 26.63 12.79
CA ASP A 121 9.03 25.48 12.20
C ASP A 121 8.56 24.14 12.80
N ASP A 122 8.36 24.08 14.12
CA ASP A 122 7.91 22.86 14.80
C ASP A 122 6.46 22.52 14.44
N VAL A 123 5.58 23.53 14.44
CA VAL A 123 4.18 23.37 14.01
C VAL A 123 4.13 22.93 12.55
N LYS A 124 4.97 23.50 11.69
CA LYS A 124 5.05 23.08 10.28
C LYS A 124 5.53 21.64 10.14
N ASN A 125 6.53 21.22 10.90
CA ASN A 125 7.02 19.83 10.88
C ASN A 125 5.94 18.83 11.33
N ILE A 126 5.20 19.15 12.40
CA ILE A 126 4.08 18.33 12.88
C ILE A 126 2.97 18.26 11.84
N VAL A 127 2.63 19.39 11.22
CA VAL A 127 1.67 19.45 10.12
C VAL A 127 2.11 18.58 8.94
N ASP A 128 3.35 18.73 8.47
CA ASP A 128 3.88 17.94 7.36
C ASP A 128 3.89 16.44 7.68
N MET A 129 4.21 16.08 8.93
CA MET A 129 4.12 14.70 9.42
C MET A 129 2.69 14.17 9.35
N ALA A 130 1.72 14.88 9.92
CA ALA A 130 0.31 14.47 9.92
C ALA A 130 -0.25 14.28 8.49
N VAL A 131 0.14 15.13 7.54
CA VAL A 131 -0.25 14.98 6.12
C VAL A 131 0.32 13.72 5.51
N LYS A 132 1.59 13.39 5.82
CA LYS A 132 2.25 12.19 5.31
C LYS A 132 1.68 10.91 5.93
N GLU A 133 1.39 10.93 7.23
CA GLU A 133 0.74 9.83 7.94
C GLU A 133 -0.67 9.58 7.39
N MET A 134 -1.47 10.63 7.21
CA MET A 134 -2.81 10.51 6.61
C MET A 134 -2.75 9.91 5.19
N ALA A 135 -1.79 10.33 4.37
CA ALA A 135 -1.60 9.76 3.04
C ALA A 135 -1.25 8.27 3.10
N MET A 136 -0.38 7.87 4.04
CA MET A 136 0.01 6.49 4.26
C MET A 136 -1.18 5.64 4.74
N ASP A 137 -1.96 6.13 5.71
CA ASP A 137 -3.17 5.46 6.22
C ASP A 137 -4.18 5.23 5.10
N LYS A 138 -4.38 6.22 4.24
CA LYS A 138 -5.24 6.08 3.07
C LYS A 138 -4.75 4.96 2.14
N SER A 139 -3.46 4.92 1.82
CA SER A 139 -2.89 3.87 0.98
C SER A 139 -2.99 2.48 1.61
N LEU A 140 -2.78 2.34 2.93
CA LEU A 140 -2.94 1.05 3.62
C LEU A 140 -4.38 0.54 3.56
N LYS A 141 -5.37 1.43 3.71
CA LYS A 141 -6.78 1.11 3.52
C LYS A 141 -7.07 0.65 2.09
N GLU A 142 -6.55 1.36 1.09
CA GLU A 142 -6.67 0.99 -0.32
C GLU A 142 -6.02 -0.38 -0.62
N PHE A 143 -4.85 -0.69 -0.02
CA PHE A 143 -4.22 -2.01 -0.14
C PHE A 143 -5.12 -3.09 0.45
N ASN A 144 -5.67 -2.87 1.65
CA ASN A 144 -6.54 -3.84 2.30
C ASN A 144 -7.80 -4.13 1.46
N GLU A 145 -8.44 -3.10 0.92
CA GLU A 145 -9.61 -3.26 0.05
C GLU A 145 -9.26 -4.03 -1.23
N THR A 146 -8.20 -3.60 -1.92
CA THR A 146 -7.73 -4.21 -3.18
C THR A 146 -7.39 -5.68 -2.99
N TRP A 147 -6.53 -5.99 -2.02
CA TRP A 147 -6.02 -7.36 -1.84
C TRP A 147 -7.01 -8.29 -1.17
N ASN A 148 -8.03 -7.80 -0.46
CA ASN A 148 -9.14 -8.65 0.01
C ASN A 148 -10.07 -9.08 -1.12
N ALA A 149 -10.28 -8.21 -2.13
CA ALA A 149 -11.10 -8.52 -3.30
C ALA A 149 -10.35 -9.32 -4.37
N MET A 150 -9.03 -9.21 -4.43
CA MET A 150 -8.23 -9.82 -5.50
C MET A 150 -8.14 -11.35 -5.37
N GLN A 151 -8.56 -12.05 -6.43
CA GLN A 151 -8.60 -13.51 -6.49
C GLN A 151 -7.89 -14.04 -7.74
N PHE A 152 -7.31 -15.22 -7.63
CA PHE A 152 -6.77 -15.98 -8.75
C PHE A 152 -7.87 -16.52 -9.64
N GLU A 153 -7.58 -16.58 -10.93
CA GLU A 153 -8.39 -17.29 -11.91
C GLU A 153 -7.87 -18.71 -12.13
N TYR A 154 -8.71 -19.55 -12.72
CA TYR A 154 -8.35 -20.92 -13.04
C TYR A 154 -8.78 -21.29 -14.45
N GLN A 155 -7.92 -22.02 -15.15
CA GLN A 155 -8.20 -22.53 -16.49
C GLN A 155 -7.97 -24.03 -16.57
N PRO A 156 -8.88 -24.82 -17.16
CA PRO A 156 -8.68 -26.25 -17.31
C PRO A 156 -7.51 -26.53 -18.28
N HIS A 157 -6.59 -27.40 -17.85
CA HIS A 157 -5.52 -27.91 -18.68
C HIS A 157 -6.09 -28.67 -19.88
N SER A 158 -5.50 -28.46 -21.05
CA SER A 158 -6.01 -29.00 -22.33
C SER A 158 -6.17 -30.53 -22.29
N ARG A 159 -5.16 -31.23 -21.75
CA ARG A 159 -5.07 -32.70 -21.71
C ARG A 159 -5.70 -33.32 -20.47
N THR A 160 -5.28 -32.88 -19.28
CA THR A 160 -5.68 -33.51 -18.00
C THR A 160 -6.99 -32.97 -17.42
N LYS A 161 -7.50 -31.86 -17.97
CA LYS A 161 -8.66 -31.11 -17.45
C LYS A 161 -8.51 -30.60 -16.00
N VAL A 162 -7.32 -30.71 -15.41
CA VAL A 162 -7.02 -30.12 -14.09
C VAL A 162 -7.05 -28.60 -14.21
N ASN A 163 -7.65 -27.94 -13.22
CA ASN A 163 -7.72 -26.49 -13.19
C ASN A 163 -6.36 -25.91 -12.77
N LEU A 164 -5.66 -25.29 -13.71
CA LEU A 164 -4.39 -24.61 -13.50
C LEU A 164 -4.62 -23.17 -13.05
N LEU A 165 -3.69 -22.66 -12.25
CA LEU A 165 -3.70 -21.27 -11.79
C LEU A 165 -3.43 -20.36 -12.99
N LYS A 166 -4.29 -19.36 -13.18
CA LYS A 166 -4.10 -18.30 -14.17
C LYS A 166 -3.89 -16.98 -13.43
N VAL A 167 -2.68 -16.46 -13.54
CA VAL A 167 -2.31 -15.15 -12.99
C VAL A 167 -2.61 -14.11 -14.07
N ARG A 168 -3.43 -13.11 -13.75
CA ARG A 168 -3.73 -11.99 -14.65
C ARG A 168 -2.60 -10.96 -14.57
N ASP A 169 -2.32 -10.30 -15.68
CA ASP A 169 -1.31 -9.21 -15.74
C ASP A 169 -1.63 -8.11 -14.71
N GLU A 170 -2.91 -7.79 -14.51
CA GLU A 170 -3.39 -6.86 -13.48
C GLU A 170 -2.90 -7.20 -12.06
N ILE A 171 -2.80 -8.51 -11.72
CA ILE A 171 -2.31 -8.94 -10.40
C ILE A 171 -0.82 -8.61 -10.27
N ILE A 172 -0.04 -8.81 -11.33
CA ILE A 172 1.40 -8.58 -11.36
C ILE A 172 1.67 -7.08 -11.29
N GLU A 173 1.02 -6.29 -12.16
CA GLU A 173 1.15 -4.83 -12.19
C GLU A 173 0.78 -4.21 -10.83
N THR A 174 -0.36 -4.61 -10.26
CA THR A 174 -0.80 -4.11 -8.95
C THR A 174 0.14 -4.53 -7.82
N LEU A 175 0.76 -5.71 -7.92
CA LEU A 175 1.73 -6.20 -6.93
C LEU A 175 3.00 -5.35 -6.95
N GLU A 176 3.57 -5.14 -8.14
CA GLU A 176 4.78 -4.34 -8.33
C GLU A 176 4.58 -2.89 -7.89
N ASP A 177 3.47 -2.26 -8.30
CA ASP A 177 3.14 -0.88 -7.92
C ASP A 177 2.99 -0.73 -6.41
N ASN A 178 2.25 -1.63 -5.77
CA ASN A 178 2.03 -1.58 -4.32
C ASN A 178 3.32 -1.90 -3.53
N GLN A 179 4.18 -2.78 -4.04
CA GLN A 179 5.50 -3.02 -3.44
C GLN A 179 6.39 -1.78 -3.49
N VAL A 180 6.39 -1.03 -4.61
CA VAL A 180 7.11 0.24 -4.71
C VAL A 180 6.57 1.28 -3.73
N GLN A 181 5.24 1.38 -3.59
CA GLN A 181 4.62 2.28 -2.63
C GLN A 181 5.00 1.93 -1.18
N LEU A 182 4.93 0.66 -0.80
CA LEU A 182 5.34 0.20 0.53
C LEU A 182 6.82 0.44 0.78
N GLN A 183 7.69 0.21 -0.21
CA GLN A 183 9.12 0.50 -0.09
C GLN A 183 9.40 1.99 0.15
N ASN A 184 8.63 2.88 -0.50
CA ASN A 184 8.71 4.32 -0.26
C ASN A 184 8.23 4.70 1.14
N MET A 185 7.17 4.06 1.64
CA MET A 185 6.68 4.25 3.01
C MET A 185 7.72 3.78 4.03
N MET A 186 8.36 2.63 3.81
CA MET A 186 9.42 2.09 4.67
C MET A 186 10.63 3.02 4.78
N ASN A 187 10.93 3.77 3.73
CA ASN A 187 12.02 4.75 3.71
C ASN A 187 11.59 6.14 4.22
N SER A 188 10.31 6.33 4.53
CA SER A 188 9.79 7.59 5.05
C SER A 188 10.18 7.78 6.51
N LYS A 189 10.73 8.95 6.83
CA LYS A 189 10.99 9.35 8.23
C LYS A 189 9.72 9.51 9.08
N PHE A 190 8.54 9.49 8.45
CA PHE A 190 7.22 9.67 9.08
C PHE A 190 6.47 8.34 9.26
N ILE A 191 7.15 7.20 9.16
CA ILE A 191 6.51 5.87 9.29
C ILE A 191 6.14 5.52 10.74
N GLY A 192 6.76 6.19 11.73
CA GLY A 192 6.64 5.96 13.19
C GLY A 192 5.64 4.89 13.63
N HIS A 193 4.40 5.29 13.86
CA HIS A 193 3.35 4.43 14.40
C HIS A 193 2.80 3.38 13.41
N MET A 194 2.95 3.61 12.11
CA MET A 194 2.45 2.76 11.03
C MET A 194 3.42 1.65 10.62
N TYR A 195 4.64 1.65 11.19
CA TYR A 195 5.71 0.73 10.81
C TYR A 195 5.29 -0.73 10.81
N ASN A 196 4.60 -1.18 11.85
CA ASN A 196 4.17 -2.57 11.97
C ASN A 196 3.20 -2.98 10.86
N GLU A 197 2.27 -2.09 10.50
CA GLU A 197 1.29 -2.37 9.46
C GLU A 197 1.93 -2.36 8.06
N VAL A 198 2.76 -1.36 7.75
CA VAL A 198 3.51 -1.27 6.49
C VAL A 198 4.44 -2.48 6.33
N SER A 199 5.17 -2.85 7.39
CA SER A 199 6.06 -4.02 7.40
C SER A 199 5.29 -5.32 7.20
N SER A 200 4.12 -5.47 7.82
CA SER A 200 3.22 -6.62 7.61
C SER A 200 2.78 -6.72 6.15
N TRP A 201 2.35 -5.62 5.54
CA TRP A 201 1.97 -5.57 4.13
C TRP A 201 3.14 -5.87 3.20
N GLN A 202 4.31 -5.30 3.47
CA GLN A 202 5.53 -5.58 2.70
C GLN A 202 5.86 -7.08 2.72
N ALA A 203 5.82 -7.70 3.90
CA ALA A 203 6.07 -9.14 4.04
C ALA A 203 5.05 -10.00 3.28
N LYS A 204 3.75 -9.65 3.36
CA LYS A 204 2.66 -10.34 2.65
C LYS A 204 2.83 -10.25 1.14
N LEU A 205 3.05 -9.04 0.60
CA LEU A 205 3.19 -8.84 -0.85
C LEU A 205 4.51 -9.42 -1.39
N ASN A 206 5.61 -9.34 -0.64
CA ASN A 206 6.86 -10.02 -1.02
C ASN A 206 6.70 -11.53 -1.05
N THR A 207 5.94 -12.10 -0.11
CA THR A 207 5.63 -13.54 -0.09
C THR A 207 4.76 -13.92 -1.28
N ALA A 208 3.74 -13.11 -1.58
CA ALA A 208 2.88 -13.32 -2.74
C ALA A 208 3.68 -13.33 -4.04
N ASP A 209 4.55 -12.35 -4.26
CA ASP A 209 5.40 -12.26 -5.45
C ASP A 209 6.28 -13.50 -5.62
N ARG A 210 7.02 -13.87 -4.57
CA ARG A 210 7.90 -15.04 -4.60
C ARG A 210 7.13 -16.34 -4.89
N VAL A 211 5.97 -16.51 -4.28
CA VAL A 211 5.14 -17.71 -4.49
C VAL A 211 4.54 -17.71 -5.89
N ILE A 212 4.05 -16.58 -6.40
CA ILE A 212 3.47 -16.47 -7.75
C ILE A 212 4.52 -16.80 -8.81
N ASN A 213 5.70 -16.19 -8.75
CA ASN A 213 6.77 -16.43 -9.71
C ASN A 213 7.19 -17.90 -9.73
N LEU A 214 7.41 -18.49 -8.55
CA LEU A 214 7.77 -19.90 -8.43
C LEU A 214 6.63 -20.81 -8.89
N TRP A 215 5.37 -20.48 -8.58
CA TRP A 215 4.22 -21.27 -9.02
C TRP A 215 4.11 -21.31 -10.54
N VAL A 216 4.25 -20.17 -11.21
CA VAL A 216 4.21 -20.07 -12.67
C VAL A 216 5.32 -20.92 -13.30
N GLU A 217 6.52 -20.89 -12.72
CA GLU A 217 7.64 -21.73 -13.15
C GLU A 217 7.34 -23.22 -12.97
N VAL A 218 6.93 -23.64 -11.77
CA VAL A 218 6.55 -25.02 -11.45
C VAL A 218 5.46 -25.52 -12.38
N GLN A 219 4.41 -24.73 -12.59
CA GLN A 219 3.28 -25.10 -13.42
C GLN A 219 3.70 -25.27 -14.90
N ARG A 220 4.60 -24.42 -15.39
CA ARG A 220 5.15 -24.51 -16.75
C ARG A 220 5.98 -25.79 -16.91
N THR A 221 6.92 -26.03 -16.00
CA THR A 221 7.79 -27.23 -16.05
C THR A 221 6.97 -28.51 -15.88
N TRP A 222 6.02 -28.51 -14.93
CA TRP A 222 5.10 -29.62 -14.74
C TRP A 222 4.29 -29.89 -16.00
N ALA A 223 3.68 -28.88 -16.64
CA ALA A 223 2.86 -29.10 -17.83
C ALA A 223 3.65 -29.70 -19.00
N TYR A 224 4.90 -29.25 -19.18
CA TYR A 224 5.82 -29.81 -20.17
C TYR A 224 6.15 -31.27 -19.88
N LEU A 225 6.59 -31.58 -18.66
CA LEU A 225 6.95 -32.94 -18.27
C LEU A 225 5.74 -33.89 -18.21
N GLU A 226 4.57 -33.37 -17.85
CA GLU A 226 3.33 -34.13 -17.76
C GLU A 226 2.98 -34.71 -19.13
N ALA A 227 3.00 -33.90 -20.18
CA ALA A 227 2.77 -34.33 -21.56
C ALA A 227 3.71 -35.46 -22.02
N ILE A 228 4.93 -35.52 -21.46
CA ILE A 228 5.97 -36.46 -21.86
C ILE A 228 5.89 -37.75 -21.02
N PHE A 229 6.04 -37.63 -19.69
CA PHE A 229 6.10 -38.77 -18.78
C PHE A 229 4.76 -39.47 -18.57
N ILE A 230 3.62 -38.76 -18.71
CA ILE A 230 2.29 -39.38 -18.60
C ILE A 230 1.66 -39.57 -19.99
N GLY A 231 1.97 -38.69 -20.95
CA GLY A 231 1.36 -38.74 -22.28
C GLY A 231 2.01 -39.70 -23.27
N SER A 232 3.28 -40.10 -23.07
CA SER A 232 4.01 -40.99 -23.99
C SER A 232 4.31 -42.35 -23.36
N ASP A 233 3.65 -43.41 -23.84
CA ASP A 233 3.87 -44.78 -23.36
C ASP A 233 5.28 -45.30 -23.67
N ASP A 234 5.93 -44.81 -24.75
CA ASP A 234 7.32 -45.17 -25.05
C ASP A 234 8.27 -44.63 -23.98
N ILE A 235 8.17 -43.34 -23.63
CA ILE A 235 8.99 -42.74 -22.58
C ILE A 235 8.76 -43.45 -21.24
N ARG A 236 7.53 -43.83 -20.92
CA ARG A 236 7.20 -44.60 -19.69
C ARG A 236 7.91 -45.95 -19.63
N THR A 237 8.05 -46.59 -20.78
CA THR A 237 8.74 -47.88 -20.90
C THR A 237 10.26 -47.72 -20.83
N GLN A 238 10.79 -46.64 -21.40
CA GLN A 238 12.23 -46.37 -21.46
C GLN A 238 12.79 -45.80 -20.14
N LEU A 239 12.01 -45.00 -19.43
CA LEU A 239 12.39 -44.32 -18.17
C LEU A 239 11.39 -44.66 -17.03
N PRO A 240 11.29 -45.93 -16.60
CA PRO A 240 10.24 -46.35 -15.66
C PRO A 240 10.41 -45.78 -14.24
N GLU A 241 11.64 -45.65 -13.74
CA GLU A 241 11.93 -45.10 -12.41
C GLU A 241 11.58 -43.61 -12.35
N ASP A 242 11.97 -42.83 -13.35
CA ASP A 242 11.69 -41.39 -13.43
C ASP A 242 10.20 -41.12 -13.71
N THR A 243 9.55 -41.98 -14.49
CA THR A 243 8.09 -41.95 -14.64
C THR A 243 7.39 -42.11 -13.30
N ARG A 244 7.78 -43.10 -12.49
CA ARG A 244 7.21 -43.32 -11.16
C ARG A 244 7.47 -42.13 -10.22
N ARG A 245 8.66 -41.52 -10.31
CA ARG A 245 8.97 -40.29 -9.58
C ARG A 245 8.04 -39.16 -10.00
N PHE A 246 7.87 -38.93 -11.29
CA PHE A 246 6.99 -37.90 -11.82
C PHE A 246 5.52 -38.13 -11.43
N GLU A 247 5.02 -39.36 -11.44
CA GLU A 247 3.65 -39.67 -11.00
C GLU A 247 3.38 -39.28 -9.54
N ASN A 248 4.39 -39.40 -8.66
CA ASN A 248 4.28 -38.90 -7.29
C ASN A 248 4.25 -37.37 -7.24
N LEU A 249 5.15 -36.70 -7.97
CA LEU A 249 5.18 -35.23 -8.08
C LEU A 249 3.87 -34.66 -8.67
N ASP A 250 3.32 -35.32 -9.68
CA ASP A 250 2.04 -34.99 -10.29
C ASP A 250 0.91 -35.00 -9.25
N ARG A 251 0.88 -36.01 -8.38
CA ARG A 251 -0.09 -36.07 -7.28
C ARG A 251 0.11 -34.95 -6.27
N GLU A 252 1.36 -34.68 -5.89
CA GLU A 252 1.70 -33.62 -4.93
C GLU A 252 1.34 -32.23 -5.44
N PHE A 253 1.67 -31.93 -6.70
CA PHE A 253 1.34 -30.67 -7.34
C PHE A 253 -0.16 -30.49 -7.55
N LYS A 254 -0.88 -31.53 -8.01
CA LYS A 254 -2.35 -31.51 -8.08
C LYS A 254 -3.00 -31.28 -6.73
N ALA A 255 -2.44 -31.82 -5.64
CA ALA A 255 -2.90 -31.53 -4.29
C ALA A 255 -2.73 -30.05 -3.92
N GLN A 256 -1.61 -29.41 -4.34
CA GLN A 256 -1.44 -27.96 -4.13
C GLN A 256 -2.44 -27.15 -4.96
N LEU A 257 -2.72 -27.55 -6.21
CA LEU A 257 -3.73 -26.89 -7.07
C LEU A 257 -5.14 -26.93 -6.46
N VAL A 258 -5.53 -28.05 -5.84
CA VAL A 258 -6.82 -28.16 -5.13
C VAL A 258 -6.85 -27.23 -3.92
N ASP A 259 -5.76 -27.17 -3.17
CA ASP A 259 -5.65 -26.38 -1.95
C ASP A 259 -5.67 -24.87 -2.21
N ILE A 260 -4.92 -24.38 -3.21
CA ILE A 260 -4.94 -22.96 -3.58
C ILE A 260 -6.30 -22.56 -4.17
N LYS A 261 -6.97 -23.48 -4.87
CA LYS A 261 -8.34 -23.26 -5.37
C LYS A 261 -9.37 -23.14 -4.25
N ALA A 262 -9.17 -23.82 -3.13
CA ALA A 262 -10.05 -23.68 -1.96
C ALA A 262 -9.97 -22.28 -1.32
N ASN A 263 -8.83 -21.59 -1.47
CA ASN A 263 -8.60 -20.23 -0.99
C ASN A 263 -8.14 -19.31 -2.13
N PRO A 264 -9.07 -18.84 -2.99
CA PRO A 264 -8.71 -18.17 -4.24
C PRO A 264 -8.12 -16.77 -4.05
N ASN A 265 -8.21 -16.17 -2.87
CA ASN A 265 -7.64 -14.85 -2.59
C ASN A 265 -6.11 -14.87 -2.72
N VAL A 266 -5.54 -13.89 -3.41
CA VAL A 266 -4.11 -13.88 -3.78
C VAL A 266 -3.21 -13.90 -2.55
N VAL A 267 -3.42 -12.98 -1.60
CA VAL A 267 -2.56 -12.84 -0.42
C VAL A 267 -2.76 -14.01 0.55
N LYS A 268 -4.02 -14.40 0.81
CA LYS A 268 -4.33 -15.50 1.74
C LYS A 268 -3.87 -16.85 1.18
N GLY A 269 -4.02 -17.08 -0.12
CA GLY A 269 -3.58 -18.31 -0.80
C GLY A 269 -2.06 -18.44 -0.81
N THR A 270 -1.34 -17.35 -1.07
CA THR A 270 0.14 -17.37 -1.13
C THR A 270 0.80 -17.37 0.25
N SER A 271 0.16 -16.78 1.26
CA SER A 271 0.69 -16.73 2.64
C SER A 271 0.50 -18.03 3.43
N LYS A 272 0.10 -19.14 2.79
CA LYS A 272 -0.08 -20.41 3.47
C LYS A 272 1.28 -20.94 4.00
N PRO A 273 1.38 -21.28 5.30
CA PRO A 273 2.63 -21.76 5.88
C PRO A 273 3.18 -22.99 5.15
N GLY A 274 4.46 -22.93 4.79
CA GLY A 274 5.18 -24.02 4.14
C GLY A 274 4.88 -24.22 2.65
N LEU A 275 3.97 -23.44 2.04
CA LEU A 275 3.66 -23.55 0.62
C LEU A 275 4.90 -23.28 -0.24
N TYR A 276 5.62 -22.19 0.03
CA TYR A 276 6.81 -21.82 -0.72
C TYR A 276 7.87 -22.94 -0.72
N ASN A 277 8.15 -23.54 0.45
CA ASN A 277 9.11 -24.65 0.56
C ASN A 277 8.65 -25.89 -0.20
N LYS A 278 7.34 -26.20 -0.20
CA LYS A 278 6.80 -27.30 -1.02
C LYS A 278 6.99 -27.04 -2.50
N LEU A 279 6.74 -25.83 -2.97
CA LEU A 279 6.94 -25.47 -4.37
C LEU A 279 8.42 -25.54 -4.77
N ILE A 280 9.34 -25.14 -3.88
CA ILE A 280 10.78 -25.31 -4.12
C ILE A 280 11.11 -26.79 -4.30
N ASN A 281 10.67 -27.64 -3.37
CA ASN A 281 10.95 -29.08 -3.44
C ASN A 281 10.36 -29.69 -4.73
N ILE A 282 9.14 -29.32 -5.11
CA ILE A 282 8.53 -29.76 -6.37
C ILE A 282 9.38 -29.30 -7.56
N GLN A 283 9.81 -28.03 -7.59
CA GLN A 283 10.65 -27.51 -8.67
C GLN A 283 11.97 -28.24 -8.79
N GLU A 284 12.65 -28.49 -7.67
CA GLU A 284 13.93 -29.23 -7.66
C GLU A 284 13.76 -30.66 -8.19
N GLU A 285 12.69 -31.35 -7.82
CA GLU A 285 12.39 -32.69 -8.32
C GLU A 285 11.98 -32.70 -9.79
N LEU A 286 11.23 -31.68 -10.25
CA LEU A 286 10.93 -31.49 -11.66
C LEU A 286 12.22 -31.26 -12.47
N SER A 287 13.15 -30.44 -12.00
CA SER A 287 14.44 -30.22 -12.66
C SER A 287 15.29 -31.49 -12.76
N LYS A 288 15.20 -32.41 -11.77
CA LYS A 288 15.83 -33.73 -11.88
C LYS A 288 15.23 -34.55 -13.02
N CYS A 289 13.90 -34.53 -13.17
CA CYS A 289 13.21 -35.22 -14.26
C CYS A 289 13.58 -34.61 -15.63
N GLU A 290 13.66 -33.28 -15.75
CA GLU A 290 14.14 -32.61 -16.96
C GLU A 290 15.56 -33.03 -17.34
N LYS A 291 16.45 -33.11 -16.35
CA LYS A 291 17.83 -33.52 -16.58
C LYS A 291 17.93 -34.94 -17.13
N VAL A 292 17.20 -35.89 -16.52
CA VAL A 292 17.19 -37.28 -17.00
C VAL A 292 16.61 -37.38 -18.41
N LEU A 293 15.54 -36.64 -18.68
CA LEU A 293 14.97 -36.57 -20.02
C LEU A 293 15.96 -36.03 -21.05
N ALA A 294 16.70 -34.97 -20.71
CA ALA A 294 17.72 -34.40 -21.59
C ALA A 294 18.86 -35.38 -21.87
N GLU A 295 19.34 -36.11 -20.86
CA GLU A 295 20.36 -37.15 -21.00
C GLU A 295 19.88 -38.32 -21.89
N TYR A 296 18.61 -38.71 -21.75
CA TYR A 296 17.98 -39.71 -22.61
C TYR A 296 17.93 -39.25 -24.07
N LEU A 297 17.48 -38.02 -24.33
CA LEU A 297 17.42 -37.45 -25.68
C LEU A 297 18.81 -37.34 -26.31
N GLU A 298 19.82 -36.94 -25.54
CA GLU A 298 21.19 -36.85 -26.03
C GLU A 298 21.75 -38.24 -26.39
N THR A 299 21.43 -39.27 -25.61
CA THR A 299 21.80 -40.66 -25.93
C THR A 299 21.18 -41.10 -27.28
N LYS A 300 19.94 -40.70 -27.56
CA LYS A 300 19.30 -40.97 -28.87
C LYS A 300 19.96 -40.19 -30.00
N ARG A 301 20.37 -38.93 -29.77
CA ARG A 301 21.11 -38.12 -30.76
C ARG A 301 22.47 -38.70 -31.10
N LEU A 302 23.21 -39.20 -30.09
CA LEU A 302 24.49 -39.89 -30.32
C LEU A 302 24.32 -41.17 -31.14
N THR A 303 23.20 -41.89 -30.94
CA THR A 303 22.89 -43.10 -31.69
C THR A 303 22.49 -42.79 -33.14
N TYR A 304 21.77 -41.69 -33.36
CA TYR A 304 21.32 -41.23 -34.68
C TYR A 304 21.65 -39.74 -34.88
N PRO A 305 22.83 -39.41 -35.43
CA PRO A 305 23.31 -38.03 -35.54
C PRO A 305 22.41 -37.06 -36.32
N ARG A 306 21.46 -37.57 -37.13
CA ARG A 306 20.47 -36.72 -37.80
C ARG A 306 19.52 -36.02 -36.83
N PHE A 307 19.31 -36.57 -35.62
CA PHE A 307 18.47 -35.95 -34.60
C PHE A 307 19.07 -34.67 -33.98
N TYR A 308 20.33 -34.32 -34.27
CA TYR A 308 20.88 -33.00 -33.92
C TYR A 308 20.27 -31.86 -34.72
N PHE A 309 19.67 -32.13 -35.89
CA PHE A 309 19.01 -31.11 -36.71
C PHE A 309 17.55 -30.87 -36.33
N VAL A 310 17.06 -31.57 -35.31
CA VAL A 310 15.67 -31.56 -34.87
C VAL A 310 15.59 -30.98 -33.46
N SER A 311 14.58 -30.15 -33.22
CA SER A 311 14.34 -29.57 -31.90
C SER A 311 14.03 -30.67 -30.87
N SER A 312 14.23 -30.40 -29.58
CA SER A 312 13.97 -31.41 -28.54
C SER A 312 12.49 -31.81 -28.46
N SER A 313 11.55 -30.89 -28.74
CA SER A 313 10.12 -31.18 -28.79
C SER A 313 9.78 -32.09 -29.98
N ASP A 314 10.26 -31.76 -31.17
CA ASP A 314 9.99 -32.56 -32.37
C ASP A 314 10.65 -33.95 -32.25
N LEU A 315 11.83 -34.02 -31.63
CA LEU A 315 12.49 -35.29 -31.36
C LEU A 315 11.65 -36.16 -30.40
N LEU A 316 11.05 -35.58 -29.38
CA LEU A 316 10.14 -36.29 -28.48
C LEU A 316 8.90 -36.80 -29.23
N ASP A 317 8.33 -36.00 -30.12
CA ASP A 317 7.16 -36.40 -30.93
C ASP A 317 7.50 -37.55 -31.89
N ILE A 318 8.69 -37.51 -32.52
CA ILE A 318 9.21 -38.58 -33.37
C ILE A 318 9.43 -39.86 -32.56
N LEU A 319 10.02 -39.76 -31.36
CA LEU A 319 10.26 -40.91 -30.49
C LEU A 319 8.93 -41.50 -29.98
N ALA A 320 7.98 -40.66 -29.58
CA ALA A 320 6.65 -41.08 -29.14
C ALA A 320 5.86 -41.77 -30.28
N SER A 321 6.06 -41.34 -31.52
CA SER A 321 5.41 -41.90 -32.72
C SER A 321 6.21 -43.00 -33.41
N GLY A 322 7.31 -43.48 -32.81
CA GLY A 322 8.24 -44.42 -33.45
C GLY A 322 7.65 -45.75 -33.90
N ASN A 323 6.48 -46.14 -33.36
CA ASN A 323 5.74 -47.35 -33.75
C ASN A 323 4.76 -47.12 -34.92
N ASN A 324 4.57 -45.88 -35.39
CA ASN A 324 3.69 -45.55 -36.51
C ASN A 324 4.43 -44.69 -37.56
N PRO A 325 5.08 -45.31 -38.56
CA PRO A 325 5.90 -44.59 -39.54
C PRO A 325 5.12 -43.57 -40.38
N GLU A 326 3.80 -43.72 -40.54
CA GLU A 326 2.96 -42.74 -41.26
C GLU A 326 2.74 -41.44 -40.47
N ALA A 327 2.92 -41.44 -39.14
CA ALA A 327 2.79 -40.25 -38.30
C ALA A 327 4.08 -39.38 -38.28
N VAL A 328 5.17 -39.87 -38.90
CA VAL A 328 6.51 -39.25 -38.88
C VAL A 328 6.88 -38.63 -40.25
N CYS A 329 6.00 -38.75 -41.26
CA CYS A 329 6.24 -38.29 -42.63
C CYS A 329 5.76 -36.87 -42.92
#